data_AF-A0A0B2NY04-F1
#
_entry.id   AF-A0A0B2NY04-F1
#
_cell.length_a   1.000
_cell.length_b   1.000
_cell.length_c   1.000
_cell.angle_alpha   90.00
_cell.angle_beta   90.00
_cell.angle_gamma   90.00
#
_symmetry.space_group_name_H-M   'P 1'
#
loop_
_entity.id
_entity.type
_entity.pdbx_description
1 polymer ?
#
loop_
_entity_poly.entity_id
_entity_poly.type
_entity_poly.pdbx_seq_one_letter_code
_entity_poly.pdbx_strand_id
1 'polypeptide(L)'
;MEVVAVPSLPKQLHLYTAADEVINSLLDLRLEKWGLPPFEDWVEGTLPLDPWYIVGPVVKGFGRDSKVLGIPIANLSTKGYSDLLSEHPAGVYFGWAGLSARGVFKMVMSVGWNPYFNNKEKTIEPWLLHDFNEDFYGEELRLVIVGYIRPEV
;
A
#
# COMPACT_ATOMS: atom_id res chain seq x y z
N MET A 1 -6.83 18.47 -26.15
CA MET A 1 -6.28 17.12 -25.90
C MET A 1 -5.63 17.23 -24.55
N GLU A 2 -6.04 16.39 -23.61
CA GLU A 2 -5.53 16.39 -22.24
C GLU A 2 -4.52 15.25 -22.11
N VAL A 3 -3.41 15.49 -21.42
CA VAL A 3 -2.29 14.56 -21.26
C VAL A 3 -2.13 14.24 -19.79
N VAL A 4 -2.32 12.96 -19.45
CA VAL A 4 -2.04 12.43 -18.12
C VAL A 4 -0.70 11.69 -18.14
N ALA A 5 0.19 12.04 -17.23
CA ALA A 5 1.46 11.34 -17.04
C ALA A 5 1.41 10.42 -15.81
N VAL A 6 1.96 9.22 -15.96
CA VAL A 6 2.15 8.24 -14.88
C VAL A 6 3.64 7.94 -14.77
N PRO A 7 4.39 8.62 -13.87
CA PRO A 7 5.82 8.42 -13.74
C PRO A 7 6.15 7.01 -13.22
N SER A 8 7.18 6.39 -13.77
CA SER A 8 7.70 5.11 -13.27
C SER A 8 8.44 5.23 -11.93
N LEU A 9 8.93 6.44 -11.61
CA LEU A 9 9.59 6.76 -10.34
C LEU A 9 8.77 7.79 -9.55
N PRO A 10 8.54 7.54 -8.24
CA PRO A 10 7.81 8.48 -7.40
C PRO A 10 8.51 9.84 -7.31
N LYS A 11 7.73 10.89 -7.09
CA LYS A 11 8.23 12.25 -6.72
C LYS A 11 9.13 12.93 -7.77
N GLN A 12 9.18 12.42 -9.00
CA GLN A 12 9.80 13.08 -10.15
C GLN A 12 8.81 13.93 -10.96
N LEU A 13 7.76 14.45 -10.31
CA LEU A 13 6.66 15.19 -10.94
C LEU A 13 7.14 16.40 -11.76
N HIS A 14 8.22 17.05 -11.31
CA HIS A 14 8.82 18.21 -11.98
C HIS A 14 9.40 17.91 -13.38
N LEU A 15 9.58 16.65 -13.75
CA LEU A 15 10.06 16.25 -15.08
C LEU A 15 8.94 16.19 -16.13
N TYR A 16 7.67 16.24 -15.70
CA TYR A 16 6.50 16.05 -16.56
C TYR A 16 5.73 17.36 -16.77
N THR A 17 6.43 18.45 -17.05
CA THR A 17 5.86 19.80 -17.20
C THR A 17 4.91 19.97 -18.40
N ALA A 18 4.93 19.03 -19.34
CA ALA A 18 4.05 19.02 -20.50
C ALA A 18 2.71 18.28 -20.25
N ALA A 19 2.52 17.67 -19.08
CA ALA A 19 1.28 16.98 -18.73
C ALA A 19 0.32 17.93 -18.01
N ASP A 20 -0.97 17.80 -18.30
CA ASP A 20 -2.04 18.54 -17.62
C ASP A 20 -2.28 17.98 -16.21
N GLU A 21 -2.08 16.66 -16.04
CA GLU A 21 -2.15 15.98 -14.75
C GLU A 21 -1.04 14.93 -14.62
N VAL A 22 -0.47 14.81 -13.41
CA VAL A 22 0.49 13.76 -13.07
C VAL A 22 -0.06 12.94 -11.91
N ILE A 23 -0.23 11.64 -12.11
CA ILE A 23 -0.77 10.70 -11.11
C ILE A 23 0.27 9.65 -10.73
N ASN A 24 0.11 8.99 -9.57
CA ASN A 24 1.10 8.01 -9.09
C ASN A 24 0.89 6.62 -9.71
N SER A 25 -0.34 6.31 -10.11
CA SER A 25 -0.72 5.05 -10.75
C SER A 25 -1.93 5.24 -11.65
N LEU A 26 -2.15 4.31 -12.59
CA LEU A 26 -3.41 4.23 -13.32
C LEU A 26 -4.61 3.96 -12.40
N LEU A 27 -4.42 3.40 -11.20
CA LEU A 27 -5.50 3.26 -10.21
C LEU A 27 -6.02 4.61 -9.70
N ASP A 28 -5.23 5.68 -9.86
CA ASP A 28 -5.59 7.03 -9.45
C ASP A 28 -6.34 7.79 -10.55
N LEU A 29 -6.48 7.22 -11.74
CA LEU A 29 -7.14 7.88 -12.86
C LEU A 29 -8.62 8.11 -12.51
N ARG A 30 -9.07 9.35 -12.68
CA ARG A 30 -10.46 9.78 -12.47
C ARG A 30 -10.97 10.50 -13.71
N LEU A 31 -11.60 9.74 -14.59
CA LEU A 31 -12.12 10.18 -15.88
C LEU A 31 -13.12 11.35 -15.75
N GLU A 32 -13.83 11.40 -14.63
CA GLU A 32 -14.84 12.39 -14.29
C GLU A 32 -14.29 13.82 -14.29
N LYS A 33 -12.99 14.00 -14.03
CA LYS A 33 -12.30 15.30 -14.11
C LYS A 33 -12.40 15.95 -15.49
N TRP A 34 -12.56 15.12 -16.53
CA TRP A 34 -12.69 15.56 -17.91
C TRP A 34 -14.11 15.37 -18.47
N GLY A 35 -15.11 15.21 -17.59
CA GLY A 35 -16.50 15.02 -17.98
C GLY A 35 -16.81 13.66 -18.60
N LEU A 36 -15.91 12.69 -18.47
CA LEU A 36 -16.11 11.32 -18.92
C LEU A 36 -16.78 10.48 -17.81
N PRO A 37 -17.47 9.38 -18.15
CA PRO A 37 -18.05 8.49 -17.15
C PRO A 37 -16.99 7.91 -16.19
N PRO A 38 -17.32 7.73 -14.91
CA PRO A 38 -16.44 7.04 -13.95
C PRO A 38 -16.25 5.57 -14.35
N PHE A 39 -15.21 4.95 -13.81
CA PHE A 39 -15.13 3.49 -13.82
C PHE A 39 -16.19 2.89 -12.89
N GLU A 40 -16.81 1.77 -13.31
CA GLU A 40 -17.88 1.10 -12.57
C GLU A 40 -17.37 0.00 -11.62
N ASP A 41 -16.05 -0.23 -11.58
CA ASP A 41 -15.39 -1.25 -10.77
C ASP A 41 -15.10 -0.80 -9.32
N TRP A 42 -15.18 0.51 -9.04
CA TRP A 42 -15.05 1.03 -7.68
C TRP A 42 -16.32 0.76 -6.85
N VAL A 43 -16.13 0.21 -5.66
CA VAL A 43 -17.20 -0.07 -4.70
C VAL A 43 -16.93 0.70 -3.42
N GLU A 44 -17.84 1.60 -3.04
CA GLU A 44 -17.76 2.43 -1.82
C GLU A 44 -16.40 3.14 -1.62
N GLY A 45 -15.81 3.65 -2.71
CA GLY A 45 -14.53 4.36 -2.65
C GLY A 45 -13.32 3.44 -2.52
N THR A 46 -13.47 2.16 -2.82
CA THR A 46 -12.36 1.19 -2.92
C THR A 46 -12.39 0.46 -4.25
N LEU A 47 -11.24 -0.01 -4.72
CA LEU A 47 -11.12 -0.83 -5.92
C LEU A 47 -10.84 -2.28 -5.52
N PRO A 48 -11.76 -3.22 -5.73
CA PRO A 48 -11.50 -4.64 -5.57
C PRO A 48 -10.39 -5.10 -6.52
N LEU A 49 -9.51 -5.98 -6.04
CA LEU A 49 -8.40 -6.54 -6.80
C LEU A 49 -8.47 -8.06 -6.79
N ASP A 50 -7.82 -8.69 -7.78
CA ASP A 50 -7.47 -10.10 -7.67
C ASP A 50 -6.57 -10.32 -6.43
N PRO A 51 -6.85 -11.32 -5.59
CA PRO A 51 -6.12 -11.49 -4.35
C PRO A 51 -4.63 -11.77 -4.56
N TRP A 52 -3.79 -11.08 -3.80
CA TRP A 52 -2.36 -11.34 -3.73
C TRP A 52 -1.89 -11.49 -2.28
N TYR A 53 -0.74 -12.14 -2.11
CA TYR A 53 -0.37 -12.74 -0.82
C TYR A 53 1.04 -12.35 -0.40
N ILE A 54 1.21 -12.06 0.89
CA ILE A 54 2.51 -11.85 1.51
C ILE A 54 2.56 -12.66 2.80
N VAL A 55 3.66 -13.36 3.02
CA VAL A 55 3.94 -14.08 4.27
C VAL A 55 5.33 -13.73 4.76
N GLY A 56 5.46 -13.42 6.04
CA GLY A 56 6.76 -13.20 6.65
C GLY A 56 6.69 -12.92 8.15
N PRO A 57 7.84 -12.97 8.83
CA PRO A 57 7.92 -12.60 10.24
C PRO A 57 7.70 -11.09 10.41
N VAL A 58 6.99 -10.69 11.46
CA VAL A 58 6.86 -9.28 11.83
C VAL A 58 8.20 -8.75 12.32
N VAL A 59 8.71 -7.69 11.69
CA VAL A 59 9.99 -7.06 12.01
C VAL A 59 9.81 -5.67 12.60
N LYS A 60 10.84 -5.16 13.27
CA LYS A 60 10.86 -3.76 13.73
C LYS A 60 11.02 -2.84 12.52
N GLY A 61 10.19 -1.80 12.45
CA GLY A 61 10.28 -0.76 11.42
C GLY A 61 11.40 0.26 11.68
N PHE A 62 11.48 1.27 10.81
CA PHE A 62 12.48 2.33 10.88
C PHE A 62 11.96 3.54 11.66
N GLY A 63 12.28 3.63 12.94
CA GLY A 63 12.42 4.92 13.65
C GLY A 63 11.19 5.83 13.81
N ARG A 64 9.97 5.40 13.46
CA ARG A 64 8.73 6.07 13.86
C ARG A 64 7.97 5.16 14.80
N ASP A 65 7.88 5.58 16.05
CA ASP A 65 7.13 4.85 17.07
C ASP A 65 5.63 5.07 16.81
N SER A 66 5.07 4.33 15.84
CA SER A 66 3.67 4.42 15.42
C SER A 66 2.68 4.11 16.56
N LYS A 67 3.18 3.49 17.63
CA LYS A 67 2.51 3.39 18.93
C LYS A 67 2.13 4.74 19.54
N VAL A 68 2.90 5.80 19.31
CA VAL A 68 2.60 7.16 19.77
C VAL A 68 1.33 7.71 19.10
N LEU A 69 0.99 7.22 17.91
CA LEU A 69 -0.24 7.56 17.19
C LEU A 69 -1.39 6.58 17.49
N GLY A 70 -1.17 5.56 18.34
CA GLY A 70 -2.16 4.50 18.62
C GLY A 70 -2.35 3.50 17.48
N ILE A 71 -1.44 3.47 16.49
CA ILE A 71 -1.55 2.63 15.30
C ILE A 71 -0.34 1.67 15.27
N PRO A 72 -0.41 0.48 15.89
CA PRO A 72 0.69 -0.47 15.87
C PRO A 72 0.87 -1.05 14.46
N ILE A 73 2.01 -0.74 13.82
CA ILE A 73 2.32 -1.16 12.44
C ILE A 73 3.23 -2.40 12.49
N ALA A 74 2.78 -3.51 11.90
CA ALA A 74 3.49 -4.78 11.87
C ALA A 74 4.34 -4.92 10.59
N ASN A 75 5.47 -4.20 10.52
CA ASN A 75 6.33 -4.18 9.34
C ASN A 75 6.73 -5.60 8.88
N LEU A 76 6.78 -5.81 7.57
CA LEU A 76 7.30 -7.04 6.94
C LEU A 76 8.56 -6.75 6.13
N SER A 77 9.44 -7.75 6.03
CA SER A 77 10.56 -7.69 5.10
C SER A 77 10.08 -7.81 3.66
N THR A 78 10.66 -7.01 2.77
CA THR A 78 10.42 -7.06 1.32
C THR A 78 11.25 -8.14 0.61
N LYS A 79 12.15 -8.81 1.33
CA LYS A 79 13.01 -9.86 0.78
C LYS A 79 12.15 -10.99 0.20
N GLY A 80 12.29 -11.23 -1.11
CA GLY A 80 11.53 -12.24 -1.83
C GLY A 80 10.19 -11.76 -2.42
N TYR A 81 9.79 -10.51 -2.15
CA TYR A 81 8.57 -9.91 -2.68
C TYR A 81 8.84 -8.72 -3.63
N SER A 82 10.09 -8.45 -4.00
CA SER A 82 10.46 -7.31 -4.85
C SER A 82 9.68 -7.28 -6.18
N ASP A 83 9.61 -8.41 -6.87
CA ASP A 83 8.92 -8.50 -8.16
C ASP A 83 7.41 -8.29 -7.99
N LEU A 84 6.80 -8.97 -7.02
CA LEU A 84 5.39 -8.78 -6.68
C LEU A 84 5.06 -7.33 -6.31
N LEU A 85 5.87 -6.71 -5.45
CA LEU A 85 5.68 -5.32 -5.05
C LEU A 85 5.88 -4.36 -6.21
N SER A 86 6.66 -4.71 -7.24
CA SER A 86 6.84 -3.86 -8.42
C SER A 86 5.57 -3.75 -9.27
N GLU A 87 4.73 -4.79 -9.26
CA GLU A 87 3.46 -4.86 -10.00
C GLU A 87 2.34 -4.04 -9.34
N HIS A 88 2.42 -3.82 -8.03
CA HIS A 88 1.40 -3.09 -7.27
C HIS A 88 1.85 -1.66 -6.95
N PRO A 89 1.07 -0.61 -7.29
CA PRO A 89 1.47 0.77 -7.02
C PRO A 89 1.66 1.05 -5.52
N ALA A 90 2.46 2.07 -5.19
CA ALA A 90 2.50 2.55 -3.82
C ALA A 90 1.14 3.15 -3.43
N GLY A 91 0.71 2.89 -2.21
CA GLY A 91 -0.59 3.34 -1.71
C GLY A 91 -1.11 2.50 -0.55
N VAL A 92 -2.39 2.69 -0.25
CA VAL A 92 -3.09 2.04 0.84
C VAL A 92 -4.00 0.95 0.29
N TYR A 93 -3.86 -0.22 0.87
CA TYR A 93 -4.59 -1.44 0.52
C TYR A 93 -5.39 -1.95 1.72
N PHE A 94 -6.28 -2.90 1.48
CA PHE A 94 -7.00 -3.62 2.54
C PHE A 94 -7.12 -5.10 2.26
N GLY A 95 -7.41 -5.84 3.33
CA GLY A 95 -7.72 -7.25 3.26
C GLY A 95 -7.67 -7.92 4.62
N TRP A 96 -7.07 -9.11 4.66
CA TRP A 96 -7.04 -9.96 5.84
C TRP A 96 -5.62 -10.30 6.27
N ALA A 97 -5.42 -10.38 7.58
CA ALA A 97 -4.16 -10.68 8.22
C ALA A 97 -4.35 -11.85 9.20
N GLY A 98 -3.62 -12.93 8.97
CA GLY A 98 -3.62 -14.13 9.80
C GLY A 98 -2.35 -14.23 10.64
N LEU A 99 -2.52 -14.48 11.94
CA LEU A 99 -1.47 -14.86 12.88
C LEU A 99 -1.83 -16.23 13.44
N SER A 100 -0.95 -17.23 13.26
CA SER A 100 -1.26 -18.64 13.55
C SER A 100 -1.78 -18.88 14.97
N ALA A 101 -1.27 -18.14 15.96
CA ALA A 101 -1.67 -18.28 17.37
C ALA A 101 -2.84 -17.36 17.79
N ARG A 102 -3.18 -16.35 16.98
CA ARG A 102 -4.08 -15.25 17.39
C ARG A 102 -5.35 -15.15 16.55
N GLY A 103 -5.37 -15.74 15.35
CA GLY A 103 -6.54 -15.76 14.47
C GLY A 103 -6.39 -14.87 13.23
N VAL A 104 -7.52 -14.50 12.63
CA VAL A 104 -7.60 -13.71 11.39
C VAL A 104 -8.30 -12.39 11.66
N PHE A 105 -7.71 -11.30 11.18
CA PHE A 105 -8.15 -9.93 11.42
C PHE A 105 -8.30 -9.18 10.10
N LYS A 106 -9.21 -8.20 10.08
CA LYS A 106 -9.21 -7.20 9.00
C LYS A 106 -7.94 -6.36 9.11
N MET A 107 -7.43 -5.91 7.97
CA MET A 107 -6.19 -5.14 7.91
C MET A 107 -6.31 -4.04 6.87
N VAL A 108 -5.63 -2.92 7.13
CA VAL A 108 -5.21 -1.97 6.11
C VAL A 108 -3.69 -2.02 6.00
N MET A 109 -3.14 -1.82 4.81
CA MET A 109 -1.71 -1.95 4.58
C MET A 109 -1.21 -0.80 3.73
N SER A 110 -0.16 -0.13 4.23
CA SER A 110 0.60 0.81 3.42
C SER A 110 1.69 0.07 2.65
N VAL A 111 1.74 0.30 1.35
CA VAL A 111 2.88 -0.01 0.49
C VAL A 111 3.51 1.31 0.11
N GLY A 112 4.61 1.69 0.75
CA GLY A 112 5.28 2.97 0.54
C GLY A 112 6.66 2.80 -0.09
N TRP A 113 7.40 3.89 -0.27
CA TRP A 113 8.81 3.87 -0.69
C TRP A 113 9.72 4.21 0.48
N ASN A 114 10.80 3.44 0.67
CA ASN A 114 11.73 3.69 1.76
C ASN A 114 12.72 4.83 1.44
N PRO A 115 12.65 5.99 2.13
CA PRO A 115 13.55 7.12 1.86
C PRO A 115 15.02 6.82 2.20
N TYR A 116 15.26 5.91 3.15
CA TYR A 116 16.61 5.55 3.61
C TYR A 116 17.36 4.69 2.60
N PHE A 117 16.65 4.03 1.68
CA PHE A 117 17.24 3.22 0.60
C PHE A 117 17.08 3.90 -0.77
N ASN A 118 17.16 5.23 -0.79
CA ASN A 118 17.06 6.05 -2.00
C ASN A 118 15.79 5.75 -2.84
N ASN A 119 14.69 5.39 -2.15
CA ASN A 119 13.42 4.99 -2.76
C ASN A 119 13.56 3.88 -3.81
N LYS A 120 14.50 2.95 -3.63
CA LYS A 120 14.65 1.79 -4.54
C LYS A 120 13.77 0.60 -4.15
N GLU A 121 13.40 0.52 -2.89
CA GLU A 121 12.61 -0.58 -2.35
C GLU A 121 11.33 -0.04 -1.70
N LYS A 122 10.23 -0.75 -1.95
CA LYS A 122 8.96 -0.48 -1.27
C LYS A 122 9.01 -0.96 0.18
N THR A 123 8.12 -0.46 1.03
CA THR A 123 7.88 -0.96 2.39
C THR A 123 6.55 -1.70 2.44
N ILE A 124 6.38 -2.59 3.42
CA ILE A 124 5.13 -3.31 3.68
C ILE A 124 4.75 -3.05 5.14
N GLU A 125 3.71 -2.26 5.34
CA GLU A 125 3.31 -1.72 6.63
C GLU A 125 1.82 -2.01 6.91
N PRO A 126 1.46 -3.25 7.29
CA PRO A 126 0.11 -3.61 7.68
C PRO A 126 -0.21 -3.10 9.08
N TRP A 127 -1.44 -2.62 9.23
CA TRP A 127 -2.11 -2.38 10.49
C TRP A 127 -3.31 -3.33 10.60
N LEU A 128 -3.24 -4.22 11.58
CA LEU A 128 -4.33 -5.12 11.93
C LEU A 128 -5.36 -4.33 12.73
N LEU A 129 -6.62 -4.38 12.31
CA LEU A 129 -7.74 -3.67 12.95
C LEU A 129 -8.20 -4.42 14.20
N HIS A 130 -7.29 -4.52 15.17
CA HIS A 130 -7.48 -5.22 16.43
C HIS A 130 -6.54 -4.67 17.51
N ASP A 131 -7.04 -4.59 18.74
CA ASP A 131 -6.27 -4.17 19.91
C ASP A 131 -5.55 -5.37 20.54
N PHE A 132 -4.24 -5.45 20.33
CA PHE A 132 -3.40 -6.46 20.97
C PHE A 132 -2.87 -5.98 22.32
N ASN A 133 -2.87 -6.86 23.32
CA ASN A 133 -2.33 -6.58 24.65
C ASN A 133 -0.78 -6.65 24.70
N GLU A 134 -0.15 -7.18 23.66
CA GLU A 134 1.29 -7.41 23.58
C GLU A 134 1.78 -7.33 22.13
N ASP A 135 3.08 -7.05 21.97
CA ASP A 135 3.73 -7.10 20.67
C ASP A 135 3.91 -8.55 20.19
N PHE A 136 3.89 -8.74 18.87
CA PHE A 136 4.04 -10.05 18.22
C PHE A 136 5.20 -10.06 17.21
N TYR A 137 6.30 -9.36 17.54
CA TYR A 137 7.52 -9.39 16.72
C TYR A 137 8.05 -10.82 16.56
N GLY A 138 8.47 -11.18 15.35
CA GLY A 138 8.95 -12.50 15.00
C GLY A 138 7.85 -13.52 14.69
N GLU A 139 6.59 -13.25 15.03
CA GLU A 139 5.48 -14.11 14.60
C GLU A 139 5.30 -14.03 13.08
N GLU A 140 4.94 -15.15 12.47
CA GLU A 140 4.64 -15.22 11.04
C GLU A 140 3.26 -14.61 10.78
N LEU A 141 3.24 -13.53 10.02
CA LEU A 141 2.06 -12.84 9.57
C LEU A 141 1.75 -13.21 8.11
N ARG A 142 0.51 -13.59 7.85
CA ARG A 142 0.01 -13.97 6.52
C ARG A 142 -1.01 -12.96 6.06
N LEU A 143 -0.74 -12.27 4.96
CA LEU A 143 -1.59 -11.23 4.39
C LEU A 143 -2.28 -11.74 3.13
N VAL A 144 -3.57 -11.45 3.03
CA VAL A 144 -4.37 -11.57 1.81
C VAL A 144 -4.87 -10.18 1.47
N ILE A 145 -4.34 -9.60 0.39
CA ILE A 145 -4.72 -8.27 -0.07
C ILE A 145 -5.80 -8.44 -1.13
N VAL A 146 -6.91 -7.73 -0.99
CA VAL A 146 -8.11 -7.92 -1.84
C VAL A 146 -8.63 -6.62 -2.45
N GLY A 147 -8.00 -5.48 -2.13
CA GLY A 147 -8.40 -4.22 -2.73
C GLY A 147 -7.49 -3.05 -2.39
N TYR A 148 -7.66 -1.99 -3.17
CA TYR A 148 -6.93 -0.73 -3.10
C TYR A 148 -7.86 0.38 -2.61
N ILE A 149 -7.34 1.29 -1.79
CA ILE A 149 -8.10 2.42 -1.23
C ILE A 149 -7.69 3.71 -1.93
N ARG A 150 -6.40 4.05 -1.91
CA ARG A 150 -5.90 5.37 -2.35
C ARG A 150 -4.37 5.39 -2.52
N PRO A 151 -3.81 6.38 -3.22
CA PRO A 151 -2.36 6.52 -3.35
C PRO A 151 -1.70 6.98 -2.04
N GLU A 152 -0.38 6.86 -1.99
CA GLU A 152 0.45 7.46 -0.95
C GLU A 152 0.32 9.00 -1.03
N VAL A 153 0.29 9.68 0.12
CA VAL A 153 0.19 11.15 0.24
C VAL A 153 1.48 11.72 0.80
#